data_AF-A0A1G1C906-F1
#
_entry.id   AF-A0A1G1C906-F1
#
_cell.length_a   1.000
_cell.length_b   1.000
_cell.length_c   1.000
_cell.angle_alpha   90.00
_cell.angle_beta   90.00
_cell.angle_gamma   90.00
#
_symmetry.space_group_name_H-M   'P 1'
#
loop_
_entity.id
_entity.type
_entity.pdbx_description
1 polymer ?
#
loop_
_entity_poly.entity_id
_entity_poly.type
_entity_poly.pdbx_seq_one_letter_code
_entity_poly.pdbx_strand_id
1 'polypeptide(L)'
;MREELGTLLNEVHEHDLPHCSTHGDKLADVVCAECGQFFCWGDVSFQANAAQFVCDPCREKRSIRAARRSFWGWLKEPFFYVGLSVVLATVAYVLGVGNPSPEELARSDRQKPWYLRRAGKLWLAQADRAKARISILDAAGRADDMKAWAALAARALGQAATQWKGTEAEPDLRLGEAMMFLKAGKAQKAFDMLIDLEDLIHPEDALWCYYLHCRAKAALALGKTRLAEEHWRIMLATVEQAETSRNSLFGNMLDPLMDFYSKDRAATLCLHKVRSVCGTAMPLRQLREEAIREMRRSGLAIPPSVFDRSLQLDFGEPQPEAEDKPEPEDDEAPAKPSKKVVIERF
;
A
#
# COMPACT_ATOMS: atom_id res chain seq x y z
N MET A 1 -31.88 -10.33 -102.06
CA MET A 1 -31.99 -10.30 -100.58
C MET A 1 -30.76 -10.80 -99.80
N ARG A 2 -29.70 -11.34 -100.44
CA ARG A 2 -28.37 -11.52 -99.80
C ARG A 2 -27.35 -10.45 -100.22
N GLU A 3 -27.67 -9.62 -101.20
CA GLU A 3 -26.80 -8.54 -101.71
C GLU A 3 -27.10 -7.18 -101.07
N GLU A 4 -28.22 -7.01 -100.36
CA GLU A 4 -28.57 -5.74 -99.68
C GLU A 4 -28.06 -5.66 -98.23
N LEU A 5 -27.54 -6.75 -97.68
CA LEU A 5 -26.87 -6.79 -96.37
C LEU A 5 -25.37 -6.52 -96.45
N GLY A 6 -24.77 -6.61 -97.65
CA GLY A 6 -23.36 -6.32 -97.88
C GLY A 6 -23.06 -4.83 -98.06
N THR A 7 -24.06 -4.03 -98.43
CA THR A 7 -23.92 -2.59 -98.69
C THR A 7 -24.23 -1.71 -97.48
N LEU A 8 -24.98 -2.20 -96.47
CA LEU A 8 -25.25 -1.47 -95.22
C LEU A 8 -24.14 -1.55 -94.16
N LEU A 9 -23.13 -2.40 -94.38
CA LEU A 9 -21.96 -2.54 -93.50
C LEU A 9 -20.73 -1.75 -93.97
N ASN A 10 -20.80 -1.09 -95.13
CA ASN A 10 -19.67 -0.36 -95.72
C ASN A 10 -19.76 1.17 -95.57
N GLU A 11 -20.70 1.70 -94.78
CA GLU A 11 -20.80 3.13 -94.47
C GLU A 11 -20.81 3.42 -92.96
N VAL A 12 -20.00 2.69 -92.18
CA VAL A 12 -19.56 3.23 -90.88
C VAL A 12 -18.34 4.10 -91.17
N HIS A 13 -18.54 5.41 -91.26
CA HIS A 13 -17.44 6.37 -91.30
C HIS A 13 -16.46 6.08 -90.15
N GLU A 14 -15.18 5.88 -90.46
CA GLU A 14 -14.07 5.69 -89.51
C GLU A 14 -13.92 6.85 -88.48
N HIS A 15 -14.72 7.91 -88.59
CA HIS A 15 -14.64 9.10 -87.75
C HIS A 15 -15.55 9.11 -86.50
N ASP A 16 -16.43 8.12 -86.30
CA ASP A 16 -17.33 8.08 -85.11
C ASP A 16 -17.01 6.94 -84.13
N LEU A 17 -15.84 6.31 -84.23
CA LEU A 17 -15.43 5.28 -83.28
C LEU A 17 -14.93 5.92 -81.97
N PRO A 18 -15.37 5.43 -80.80
CA PRO A 18 -14.95 5.99 -79.52
C PRO A 18 -13.46 5.81 -79.34
N HIS A 19 -12.75 6.88 -78.94
CA HIS A 19 -11.32 6.85 -78.67
C HIS A 19 -11.06 6.54 -77.18
N CYS A 20 -9.88 5.99 -76.89
CA CYS A 20 -9.48 5.66 -75.54
C CYS A 20 -9.35 6.93 -74.68
N SER A 21 -9.95 6.90 -73.49
CA SER A 21 -9.98 8.03 -72.56
C SER A 21 -8.60 8.38 -71.98
N THR A 22 -7.65 7.45 -72.03
CA THR A 22 -6.25 7.66 -71.60
C THR A 22 -5.33 7.98 -72.78
N HIS A 23 -5.58 7.38 -73.94
CA HIS A 23 -4.78 7.48 -75.15
C HIS A 23 -5.65 7.97 -76.32
N GLY A 24 -5.79 9.30 -76.46
CA GLY A 24 -6.73 9.91 -77.40
C GLY A 24 -6.43 9.65 -78.88
N ASP A 25 -5.28 9.06 -79.20
CA ASP A 25 -4.84 8.63 -80.52
C ASP A 25 -5.20 7.17 -80.86
N LYS A 26 -5.74 6.41 -79.89
CA LYS A 26 -6.12 5.01 -80.07
C LYS A 26 -7.63 4.83 -80.01
N LEU A 27 -8.16 3.98 -80.89
CA LEU A 27 -9.54 3.52 -80.80
C LEU A 27 -9.73 2.73 -79.50
N ALA A 28 -10.89 2.88 -78.87
CA ALA A 28 -11.25 2.14 -77.68
C ALA A 28 -11.91 0.82 -78.03
N ASP A 29 -11.48 -0.24 -77.34
CA ASP A 29 -11.97 -1.60 -77.56
C ASP A 29 -12.86 -2.10 -76.41
N VAL A 30 -12.77 -1.45 -75.23
CA VAL A 30 -13.40 -1.93 -74.00
C VAL A 30 -14.00 -0.77 -73.20
N VAL A 31 -15.13 -1.01 -72.55
CA VAL A 31 -15.77 -0.05 -71.63
C VAL A 31 -15.51 -0.46 -70.18
N CYS A 32 -15.10 0.49 -69.35
CA CYS A 32 -14.98 0.26 -67.91
C CYS A 32 -16.37 0.13 -67.28
N ALA A 33 -16.62 -1.00 -66.62
CA ALA A 33 -17.90 -1.30 -65.99
C ALA A 33 -18.28 -0.36 -64.82
N GLU A 34 -17.31 0.32 -64.20
CA GLU A 34 -17.57 1.20 -63.05
C GLU A 34 -17.79 2.67 -63.42
N CYS A 35 -17.02 3.23 -64.37
CA CYS A 35 -17.15 4.63 -64.78
C CYS A 35 -17.82 4.83 -66.15
N GLY A 36 -18.07 3.76 -66.90
CA GLY A 36 -18.70 3.82 -68.22
C GLY A 36 -17.83 4.44 -69.32
N GLN A 37 -16.56 4.73 -69.05
CA GLN A 37 -15.64 5.32 -70.02
C GLN A 37 -14.98 4.25 -70.93
N PHE A 38 -14.61 4.67 -72.14
CA PHE A 38 -14.02 3.85 -73.18
C PHE A 38 -12.49 3.83 -73.06
N PHE A 39 -11.89 2.64 -73.14
CA PHE A 39 -10.45 2.42 -72.96
C PHE A 39 -9.91 1.41 -73.99
N CYS A 40 -8.61 1.47 -74.24
CA CYS A 40 -7.90 0.40 -74.96
C CYS A 40 -7.56 -0.75 -73.99
N TRP A 41 -7.32 -1.96 -74.53
CA TRP A 41 -7.02 -3.15 -73.73
C TRP A 41 -5.86 -3.00 -72.74
N GLY A 42 -4.93 -2.09 -73.00
CA GLY A 42 -3.79 -1.83 -72.12
C GLY A 42 -4.14 -1.09 -70.81
N ASP A 43 -5.27 -0.37 -70.77
CA ASP A 43 -5.65 0.51 -69.65
C ASP A 43 -6.78 -0.08 -68.77
N VAL A 44 -7.18 -1.32 -69.06
CA VAL A 44 -8.22 -2.05 -68.33
C VAL A 44 -7.72 -3.40 -67.86
N SER A 45 -8.12 -3.77 -66.66
CA SER A 45 -7.84 -5.08 -66.10
C SER A 45 -9.12 -5.91 -66.05
N PHE A 46 -9.03 -7.18 -66.46
CA PHE A 46 -10.13 -8.13 -66.31
C PHE A 46 -10.27 -8.55 -64.85
N GLN A 47 -11.45 -8.33 -64.27
CA GLN A 47 -11.78 -8.78 -62.92
C GLN A 47 -12.55 -10.10 -63.01
N ALA A 48 -11.84 -11.22 -62.83
CA ALA A 48 -12.39 -12.57 -62.94
C ALA A 48 -13.61 -12.82 -62.05
N ASN A 49 -13.62 -12.24 -60.84
CA ASN A 49 -14.70 -12.46 -59.86
C ASN A 49 -16.06 -11.85 -60.26
N ALA A 50 -16.07 -10.89 -61.18
CA ALA A 50 -17.28 -10.20 -61.63
C ALA A 50 -17.43 -10.22 -63.16
N ALA A 51 -16.57 -10.98 -63.86
CA ALA A 51 -16.51 -11.08 -65.32
C ALA A 51 -16.60 -9.73 -66.05
N GLN A 52 -15.91 -8.71 -65.54
CA GLN A 52 -16.00 -7.34 -66.05
C GLN A 52 -14.62 -6.68 -66.18
N PHE A 53 -14.51 -5.70 -67.08
CA PHE A 53 -13.30 -4.89 -67.25
C PHE A 53 -13.40 -3.60 -66.46
N VAL A 54 -12.34 -3.28 -65.72
CA VAL A 54 -12.27 -2.08 -64.88
C VAL A 54 -10.94 -1.37 -65.11
N CYS A 55 -10.99 -0.05 -65.31
CA CYS A 55 -9.80 0.78 -65.44
C CYS A 55 -9.05 0.92 -64.11
N ASP A 56 -7.74 1.16 -64.19
CA ASP A 56 -6.89 1.25 -63.01
C ASP A 56 -7.31 2.33 -61.98
N PRO A 57 -7.77 3.54 -62.37
CA PRO A 57 -8.26 4.53 -61.42
C PRO A 57 -9.48 4.06 -60.62
N CYS A 58 -10.40 3.32 -61.24
CA CYS A 58 -11.57 2.76 -60.54
C CYS A 58 -11.16 1.62 -59.60
N ARG A 59 -10.19 0.81 -60.02
CA ARG A 59 -9.62 -0.26 -59.20
C ARG A 59 -8.93 0.28 -57.94
N GLU A 60 -8.16 1.36 -58.07
CA GLU A 60 -7.52 2.04 -56.93
C GLU A 60 -8.56 2.67 -55.99
N LYS A 61 -9.58 3.35 -56.52
CA LYS A 61 -10.69 3.86 -55.69
C LYS A 61 -11.44 2.75 -54.96
N ARG A 62 -11.53 1.55 -55.54
CA ARG A 62 -12.15 0.39 -54.91
C ARG A 62 -11.27 -0.22 -53.82
N SER A 63 -9.95 -0.30 -54.03
CA SER A 63 -9.01 -0.79 -53.01
C SER A 63 -8.95 0.14 -51.79
N ILE A 64 -8.94 1.46 -52.00
CA ILE A 64 -8.97 2.44 -50.89
C ILE A 64 -10.29 2.34 -50.11
N ARG A 65 -11.42 2.21 -50.80
CA ARG A 65 -12.73 2.00 -50.14
C ARG A 65 -12.78 0.68 -49.36
N ALA A 66 -12.21 -0.39 -49.91
CA ALA A 66 -12.11 -1.67 -49.22
C ALA A 66 -11.23 -1.58 -47.97
N ALA A 67 -10.03 -1.00 -48.09
CA ALA A 67 -9.12 -0.79 -46.97
C ALA A 67 -9.75 0.05 -45.85
N ARG A 68 -10.45 1.14 -46.21
CA ARG A 68 -11.19 1.96 -45.24
C ARG A 68 -12.28 1.15 -44.55
N ARG A 69 -13.10 0.38 -45.28
CA ARG A 69 -14.13 -0.47 -44.68
C ARG A 69 -13.54 -1.53 -43.75
N SER A 70 -12.44 -2.18 -44.13
CA SER A 70 -11.75 -3.15 -43.29
C SER A 70 -11.20 -2.52 -42.02
N PHE A 71 -10.61 -1.33 -42.10
CA PHE A 71 -10.13 -0.57 -40.94
C PHE A 71 -11.28 -0.22 -39.96
N TRP A 72 -12.39 0.29 -40.48
CA TRP A 72 -13.58 0.58 -39.66
C TRP A 72 -14.28 -0.69 -39.14
N GLY A 73 -14.19 -1.80 -39.86
CA GLY A 73 -14.65 -3.10 -39.40
C GLY A 73 -13.81 -3.61 -38.22
N TRP A 74 -12.50 -3.46 -38.31
CA TRP A 74 -11.56 -3.85 -37.25
C TRP A 74 -11.77 -3.06 -35.96
N LEU A 75 -12.03 -1.75 -36.05
CA LEU A 75 -12.37 -0.90 -34.91
C LEU A 75 -13.68 -1.30 -34.20
N LYS A 76 -14.57 -2.05 -34.85
CA LYS A 76 -15.83 -2.54 -34.26
C LYS A 76 -15.66 -3.86 -33.51
N GLU A 77 -14.51 -4.53 -33.64
CA GLU A 77 -14.25 -5.77 -32.92
C GLU A 77 -14.08 -5.48 -31.41
N PRO A 78 -14.72 -6.26 -30.54
CA PRO A 78 -14.72 -6.01 -29.09
C PRO A 78 -13.30 -6.02 -28.48
N PHE A 79 -12.39 -6.77 -29.08
CA PHE A 79 -10.99 -6.87 -28.64
C PHE A 79 -10.24 -5.53 -28.75
N PHE A 80 -10.60 -4.64 -29.68
CA PHE A 80 -9.99 -3.31 -29.78
C PHE A 80 -10.36 -2.42 -28.62
N TYR A 81 -11.62 -2.46 -28.20
CA TYR A 81 -12.08 -1.69 -27.06
C TYR A 81 -11.38 -2.17 -25.78
N VAL A 82 -11.27 -3.49 -25.59
CA VAL A 82 -10.55 -4.06 -24.44
C VAL A 82 -9.07 -3.67 -24.48
N GLY A 83 -8.40 -3.83 -25.62
CA GLY A 83 -7.00 -3.45 -25.78
C GLY A 83 -6.77 -1.96 -25.54
N LEU A 84 -7.62 -1.10 -26.09
CA LEU A 84 -7.58 0.35 -25.87
C LEU A 84 -7.83 0.71 -24.41
N SER A 85 -8.78 0.07 -23.74
CA SER A 85 -9.04 0.28 -22.31
C SER A 85 -7.84 -0.11 -21.45
N VAL A 86 -7.17 -1.23 -21.76
CA VAL A 86 -5.95 -1.64 -21.06
C VAL A 86 -4.82 -0.63 -21.27
N VAL A 87 -4.60 -0.19 -22.52
CA VAL A 87 -3.59 0.84 -22.82
C VAL A 87 -3.91 2.15 -22.11
N LEU A 88 -5.16 2.62 -22.15
CA LEU A 88 -5.59 3.84 -21.47
C LEU A 88 -5.46 3.73 -19.96
N ALA A 89 -5.84 2.59 -19.35
CA ALA A 89 -5.67 2.36 -17.93
C ALA A 89 -4.19 2.30 -17.53
N THR A 90 -3.34 1.69 -18.35
CA THR A 90 -1.89 1.64 -18.12
C THR A 90 -1.28 3.03 -18.22
N VAL A 91 -1.65 3.82 -19.24
CA VAL A 91 -1.22 5.21 -19.39
C VAL A 91 -1.70 6.07 -18.22
N ALA A 92 -2.97 5.94 -17.82
CA ALA A 92 -3.52 6.64 -16.67
C ALA A 92 -2.77 6.29 -15.37
N TYR A 93 -2.47 5.01 -15.16
CA TYR A 93 -1.69 4.55 -14.01
C TYR A 93 -0.27 5.10 -14.01
N VAL A 94 0.44 5.04 -15.14
CA VAL A 94 1.81 5.58 -15.30
C VAL A 94 1.84 7.10 -15.10
N LEU A 95 0.80 7.81 -15.56
CA LEU A 95 0.63 9.25 -15.35
C LEU A 95 0.16 9.60 -13.92
N GLY A 96 0.00 8.62 -13.03
CA GLY A 96 -0.37 8.86 -11.64
C GLY A 96 -1.85 9.24 -11.45
N VAL A 97 -2.70 9.03 -12.45
CA VAL A 97 -4.14 9.26 -12.34
C VAL A 97 -4.71 8.31 -11.28
N GLY A 98 -5.14 8.87 -10.16
CA GLY A 98 -5.63 8.11 -8.99
C GLY A 98 -4.58 7.77 -7.94
N ASN A 99 -3.31 8.16 -8.14
CA ASN A 99 -2.24 8.03 -7.14
C ASN A 99 -1.71 9.42 -6.73
N PRO A 100 -2.50 10.19 -5.95
CA PRO A 100 -2.13 11.55 -5.57
C PRO A 100 -0.80 11.55 -4.80
N SER A 101 0.05 12.52 -5.09
CA SER A 101 1.30 12.68 -4.36
C SER A 101 1.03 12.96 -2.87
N PRO A 102 1.97 12.65 -1.96
CA PRO A 102 1.81 12.98 -0.54
C PRO A 102 1.50 14.47 -0.29
N GLU A 103 2.00 15.35 -1.15
CA GLU A 103 1.76 16.80 -1.09
C GLU A 103 0.36 17.19 -1.55
N GLU A 104 -0.17 16.54 -2.58
CA GLU A 104 -1.57 16.68 -3.00
C GLU A 104 -2.53 16.17 -1.94
N LEU A 105 -2.22 15.01 -1.35
CA LEU A 105 -2.98 14.48 -0.21
C LEU A 105 -2.97 15.47 0.95
N ALA A 106 -1.80 15.96 1.35
CA ALA A 106 -1.66 16.94 2.43
C ALA A 106 -2.46 18.22 2.17
N ARG A 107 -2.47 18.72 0.93
CA ARG A 107 -3.32 19.85 0.52
C ARG A 107 -4.81 19.53 0.67
N SER A 108 -5.25 18.36 0.21
CA SER A 108 -6.64 17.90 0.33
C SER A 108 -7.08 17.62 1.77
N ASP A 109 -6.13 17.40 2.67
CA ASP A 109 -6.36 17.00 4.06
C ASP A 109 -6.38 18.17 5.05
N ARG A 110 -6.03 19.40 4.62
CA ARG A 110 -5.88 20.57 5.52
C ARG A 110 -7.09 20.85 6.40
N GLN A 111 -8.31 20.68 5.86
CA GLN A 111 -9.55 20.98 6.58
C GLN A 111 -10.13 19.77 7.33
N LYS A 112 -9.49 18.60 7.23
CA LYS A 112 -9.99 17.39 7.88
C LYS A 112 -9.44 17.27 9.30
N PRO A 113 -10.21 16.68 10.23
CA PRO A 113 -9.69 16.18 11.50
C PRO A 113 -8.44 15.35 11.28
N TRP A 114 -7.47 15.45 12.19
CA TRP A 114 -6.13 14.86 12.00
C TRP A 114 -6.19 13.36 11.68
N TYR A 115 -7.07 12.62 12.36
CA TYR A 115 -7.27 11.18 12.19
C TYR A 115 -7.97 10.80 10.87
N LEU A 116 -8.48 11.76 10.10
CA LEU A 116 -9.01 11.55 8.74
C LEU A 116 -8.00 11.94 7.65
N ARG A 117 -6.89 12.58 8.01
CA ARG A 117 -5.85 13.00 7.05
C ARG A 117 -5.13 11.76 6.49
N ARG A 118 -5.22 11.57 5.17
CA ARG A 118 -4.65 10.44 4.43
C ARG A 118 -3.13 10.53 4.31
N ALA A 119 -2.58 11.74 4.18
CA ALA A 119 -1.13 11.94 4.05
C ALA A 119 -0.37 11.35 5.25
N GLY A 120 -0.78 11.67 6.48
CA GLY A 120 -0.18 11.12 7.69
C GLY A 120 -0.30 9.59 7.78
N LYS A 121 -1.47 9.04 7.41
CA LYS A 121 -1.69 7.58 7.38
C LYS A 121 -0.81 6.87 6.35
N LEU A 122 -0.57 7.48 5.20
CA LEU A 122 0.30 6.94 4.16
C LEU A 122 1.74 6.80 4.68
N TRP A 123 2.26 7.86 5.32
CA TRP A 123 3.59 7.83 5.93
C TRP A 123 3.68 6.84 7.09
N LEU A 124 2.64 6.77 7.94
CA LEU A 124 2.57 5.76 9.00
C LEU A 124 2.59 4.33 8.46
N ALA A 125 1.85 4.05 7.39
CA ALA A 125 1.83 2.74 6.74
C ALA A 125 3.20 2.40 6.11
N GLN A 126 3.90 3.38 5.56
CA GLN A 126 5.27 3.19 5.08
C GLN A 126 6.24 2.86 6.22
N ALA A 127 6.13 3.56 7.35
CA ALA A 127 6.92 3.26 8.55
C ALA A 127 6.64 1.84 9.07
N ASP A 128 5.37 1.42 9.11
CA ASP A 128 4.96 0.10 9.56
C ASP A 128 5.57 -1.02 8.69
N ARG A 129 5.50 -0.88 7.36
CA ARG A 129 6.16 -1.80 6.42
C ARG A 129 7.67 -1.85 6.60
N ALA A 130 8.29 -0.68 6.79
CA ALA A 130 9.73 -0.61 7.03
C ALA A 130 10.11 -1.30 8.35
N LYS A 131 9.32 -1.13 9.42
CA LYS A 131 9.51 -1.82 10.70
C LYS A 131 9.32 -3.33 10.60
N ALA A 132 8.30 -3.80 9.88
CA ALA A 132 8.12 -5.22 9.60
C ALA A 132 9.34 -5.80 8.87
N ARG A 133 9.90 -5.06 7.91
CA ARG A 133 11.12 -5.46 7.21
C ARG A 133 12.36 -5.48 8.12
N ILE A 134 12.49 -4.52 9.03
CA ILE A 134 13.55 -4.50 10.06
C ILE A 134 13.51 -5.78 10.89
N SER A 135 12.33 -6.19 11.39
CA SER A 135 12.20 -7.41 12.20
C SER A 135 12.62 -8.68 11.44
N ILE A 136 12.29 -8.77 10.14
CA ILE A 136 12.71 -9.89 9.29
C ILE A 136 14.24 -9.90 9.09
N LEU A 137 14.84 -8.72 8.89
CA LEU A 137 16.28 -8.58 8.68
C LEU A 137 17.09 -8.83 9.97
N ASP A 138 16.53 -8.44 11.12
CA ASP A 138 17.11 -8.69 12.45
C ASP A 138 17.20 -10.20 12.72
N ALA A 139 16.11 -10.93 12.46
CA ALA A 139 16.09 -12.39 12.56
C ALA A 139 17.09 -13.08 11.60
N ALA A 140 17.39 -12.44 10.47
CA ALA A 140 18.36 -12.93 9.49
C ALA A 140 19.81 -12.46 9.74
N GLY A 141 20.07 -11.69 10.81
CA GLY A 141 21.41 -11.17 11.15
C GLY A 141 21.95 -10.12 10.17
N ARG A 142 21.11 -9.50 9.33
CA ARG A 142 21.53 -8.52 8.30
C ARG A 142 21.55 -7.09 8.84
N ALA A 143 22.53 -6.82 9.71
CA ALA A 143 22.59 -5.57 10.48
C ALA A 143 22.70 -4.28 9.63
N ASP A 144 23.43 -4.29 8.51
CA ASP A 144 23.61 -3.08 7.70
C ASP A 144 22.36 -2.73 6.87
N ASP A 145 21.70 -3.73 6.30
CA ASP A 145 20.40 -3.53 5.64
C ASP A 145 19.36 -3.04 6.65
N MET A 146 19.38 -3.59 7.86
CA MET A 146 18.49 -3.16 8.94
C MET A 146 18.65 -1.67 9.23
N LYS A 147 19.86 -1.13 9.27
CA LYS A 147 20.10 0.32 9.48
C LYS A 147 19.51 1.17 8.36
N ALA A 148 19.61 0.72 7.10
CA ALA A 148 19.03 1.43 5.97
C ALA A 148 17.50 1.47 6.06
N TRP A 149 16.86 0.35 6.40
CA TRP A 149 15.41 0.30 6.63
C TRP A 149 14.98 1.09 7.87
N ALA A 150 15.78 1.13 8.93
CA ALA A 150 15.55 1.98 10.09
C ALA A 150 15.60 3.47 9.74
N ALA A 151 16.53 3.90 8.88
CA ALA A 151 16.57 5.26 8.39
C ALA A 151 15.33 5.63 7.55
N LEU A 152 14.81 4.70 6.74
CA LEU A 152 13.55 4.88 6.00
C LEU A 152 12.35 4.99 6.96
N ALA A 153 12.29 4.13 7.98
CA ALA A 153 11.24 4.18 8.99
C ALA A 153 11.27 5.51 9.77
N ALA A 154 12.46 5.97 10.18
CA ALA A 154 12.62 7.26 10.86
C ALA A 154 12.10 8.42 10.00
N ARG A 155 12.49 8.47 8.72
CA ARG A 155 12.01 9.50 7.79
C ARG A 155 10.48 9.48 7.65
N ALA A 156 9.89 8.30 7.49
CA ALA A 156 8.45 8.16 7.34
C ALA A 156 7.70 8.59 8.61
N LEU A 157 8.20 8.23 9.80
CA LEU A 157 7.63 8.69 11.09
C LEU A 157 7.76 10.20 11.25
N GLY A 158 8.90 10.81 10.91
CA GLY A 158 9.06 12.26 10.96
C GLY A 158 8.15 13.01 10.00
N GLN A 159 7.88 12.44 8.81
CA GLN A 159 6.90 12.98 7.87
C GLN A 159 5.48 12.85 8.40
N ALA A 160 5.12 11.71 9.01
CA ALA A 160 3.83 11.54 9.68
C ALA A 160 3.66 12.55 10.83
N ALA A 161 4.69 12.74 11.66
CA ALA A 161 4.68 13.68 12.79
C ALA A 161 4.47 15.11 12.29
N THR A 162 5.10 15.48 11.18
CA THR A 162 4.91 16.79 10.56
C THR A 162 3.47 17.00 10.08
N GLN A 163 2.81 15.97 9.54
CA GLN A 163 1.41 16.06 9.10
C GLN A 163 0.41 16.16 10.26
N TRP A 164 0.79 15.65 11.43
CA TRP A 164 -0.02 15.60 12.64
C TRP A 164 0.55 16.45 13.78
N LYS A 165 1.32 17.49 13.44
CA LYS A 165 1.87 18.43 14.41
C LYS A 165 0.77 19.07 15.27
N GLY A 166 1.00 19.16 16.57
CA GLY A 166 0.09 19.71 17.58
C GLY A 166 -1.07 18.78 17.95
N THR A 167 -0.99 17.49 17.62
CA THR A 167 -2.04 16.50 17.94
C THR A 167 -1.53 15.48 18.96
N GLU A 168 -2.43 14.76 19.60
CA GLU A 168 -2.11 13.68 20.54
C GLU A 168 -1.25 12.54 19.95
N ALA A 169 -1.22 12.39 18.63
CA ALA A 169 -0.38 11.40 17.96
C ALA A 169 1.05 11.87 17.69
N GLU A 170 1.35 13.19 17.79
CA GLU A 170 2.68 13.72 17.50
C GLU A 170 3.76 13.15 18.45
N PRO A 171 3.59 13.15 19.78
CA PRO A 171 4.61 12.67 20.70
C PRO A 171 4.98 11.21 20.44
N ASP A 172 3.98 10.35 20.21
CA ASP A 172 4.18 8.94 19.84
C ASP A 172 5.06 8.78 18.59
N LEU A 173 4.76 9.55 17.55
CA LEU A 173 5.50 9.50 16.28
C LEU A 173 6.93 9.99 16.43
N ARG A 174 7.16 11.03 17.23
CA ARG A 174 8.50 11.56 17.50
C ARG A 174 9.35 10.61 18.33
N LEU A 175 8.77 9.97 19.33
CA LEU A 175 9.42 8.88 20.08
C LEU A 175 9.79 7.73 19.14
N GLY A 176 8.86 7.31 18.28
CA GLY A 176 9.11 6.29 17.27
C GLY A 176 10.23 6.68 16.29
N GLU A 177 10.23 7.93 15.82
CA GLU A 177 11.25 8.50 14.93
C GLU A 177 12.64 8.44 15.59
N ALA A 178 12.77 8.90 16.84
CA ALA A 178 14.02 8.88 17.59
C ALA A 178 14.55 7.44 17.75
N MET A 179 13.69 6.49 18.09
CA MET A 179 14.08 5.08 18.24
C MET A 179 14.50 4.44 16.91
N MET A 180 13.91 4.85 15.79
CA MET A 180 14.36 4.41 14.47
C MET A 180 15.70 5.05 14.08
N PHE A 181 15.98 6.30 14.46
CA PHE A 181 17.31 6.88 14.31
C PHE A 181 18.36 6.14 15.14
N LEU A 182 18.01 5.74 16.37
CA LEU A 182 18.87 4.92 17.21
C LEU A 182 19.19 3.58 16.53
N LYS A 183 18.18 2.87 16.01
CA LYS A 183 18.36 1.62 15.24
C LYS A 183 19.18 1.81 13.95
N ALA A 184 19.12 3.00 13.35
CA ALA A 184 19.94 3.36 12.19
C ALA A 184 21.39 3.70 12.54
N GLY A 185 21.80 3.59 13.82
CA GLY A 185 23.14 3.95 14.29
C GLY A 185 23.37 5.45 14.47
N LYS A 186 22.31 6.27 14.44
CA LYS A 186 22.38 7.73 14.61
C LYS A 186 22.04 8.13 16.05
N ALA A 187 22.82 7.63 17.01
CA ALA A 187 22.55 7.79 18.44
C ALA A 187 22.48 9.26 18.88
N GLN A 188 23.40 10.11 18.39
CA GLN A 188 23.43 11.53 18.76
C GLN A 188 22.16 12.24 18.31
N LYS A 189 21.75 12.03 17.05
CA LYS A 189 20.50 12.60 16.52
C LYS A 189 19.27 12.13 17.29
N ALA A 190 19.22 10.85 17.67
CA ALA A 190 18.12 10.31 18.47
C ALA A 190 18.07 10.96 19.87
N PHE A 191 19.23 11.13 20.50
CA PHE A 191 19.35 11.75 21.82
C PHE A 191 18.93 13.23 21.81
N ASP A 192 19.41 14.01 20.84
CA ASP A 192 19.05 15.43 20.70
C ASP A 192 17.55 15.59 20.47
N MET A 193 16.97 14.76 19.60
CA MET A 193 15.52 14.74 19.36
C MET A 193 14.71 14.40 20.62
N LEU A 194 15.21 13.50 21.47
CA LEU A 194 14.53 13.16 22.72
C LEU A 194 14.61 14.31 23.73
N ILE A 195 15.70 15.08 23.77
CA ILE A 195 15.77 16.29 24.60
C ILE A 195 14.70 17.30 24.18
N ASP A 196 14.54 17.51 22.87
CA ASP A 196 13.55 18.45 22.33
C ASP A 196 12.08 18.04 22.62
N LEU A 197 11.83 16.79 23.04
CA LEU A 197 10.50 16.29 23.41
C LEU A 197 10.15 16.51 24.88
N GLU A 198 11.09 16.97 25.71
CA GLU A 198 10.86 17.16 27.15
C GLU A 198 9.70 18.13 27.43
N ASP A 199 9.56 19.16 26.59
CA ASP A 199 8.47 20.15 26.70
C ASP A 199 7.10 19.61 26.24
N LEU A 200 7.08 18.47 25.52
CA LEU A 200 5.87 17.89 24.94
C LEU A 200 5.31 16.71 25.75
N ILE A 201 6.12 16.06 26.58
CA ILE A 201 5.74 14.87 27.34
C ILE A 201 5.93 15.16 28.83
N HIS A 202 4.83 15.46 29.52
CA HIS A 202 4.86 15.75 30.96
C HIS A 202 4.91 14.48 31.82
N PRO A 203 5.39 14.56 33.08
CA PRO A 203 5.44 13.42 34.01
C PRO A 203 4.10 12.70 34.27
N GLU A 204 2.99 13.40 34.05
CA GLU A 204 1.63 12.89 34.21
C GLU A 204 1.11 12.17 32.94
N ASP A 205 1.81 12.28 31.82
CA ASP A 205 1.43 11.65 30.56
C ASP A 205 1.69 10.13 30.61
N ALA A 206 0.78 9.35 30.03
CA ALA A 206 0.95 7.90 29.84
C ALA A 206 2.24 7.55 29.07
N LEU A 207 2.74 8.47 28.23
CA LEU A 207 3.98 8.29 27.49
C LEU A 207 5.26 8.53 28.30
N TRP A 208 5.17 9.11 29.50
CA TRP A 208 6.34 9.52 30.29
C TRP A 208 7.33 8.37 30.54
N CYS A 209 6.83 7.20 30.95
CA CYS A 209 7.69 6.05 31.21
C CYS A 209 8.41 5.59 29.93
N TYR A 210 7.69 5.55 28.80
CA TYR A 210 8.28 5.15 27.52
C TYR A 210 9.30 6.18 27.02
N TYR A 211 9.03 7.47 27.22
CA TYR A 211 9.97 8.55 26.94
C TYR A 211 11.30 8.39 27.72
N LEU A 212 11.23 8.16 29.04
CA LEU A 212 12.40 7.91 29.86
C LEU A 212 13.17 6.66 29.40
N HIS A 213 12.46 5.60 29.01
CA HIS A 213 13.07 4.40 28.44
C HIS A 213 13.85 4.71 27.16
N CYS A 214 13.27 5.49 26.24
CA CYS A 214 13.94 5.91 25.00
C CYS A 214 15.18 6.75 25.29
N ARG A 215 15.10 7.71 26.22
CA ARG A 215 16.24 8.53 26.65
C ARG A 215 17.37 7.70 27.22
N ALA A 216 17.05 6.71 28.05
CA ALA A 216 18.05 5.81 28.60
C ALA A 216 18.77 5.00 27.51
N LYS A 217 18.03 4.44 26.54
CA LYS A 217 18.63 3.69 25.41
C LYS A 217 19.52 4.58 24.53
N ALA A 218 19.08 5.80 24.24
CA ALA A 218 19.87 6.75 23.46
C ALA A 218 21.13 7.22 24.21
N ALA A 219 21.02 7.52 25.51
CA ALA A 219 22.14 7.88 26.37
C ALA A 219 23.18 6.75 26.46
N LEU A 220 22.71 5.51 26.63
CA LEU A 220 23.57 4.33 26.68
C LEU A 220 24.34 4.13 25.36
N ALA A 221 23.67 4.28 24.21
CA ALA A 221 24.32 4.18 22.91
C ALA A 221 25.39 5.26 22.66
N LEU A 222 25.32 6.39 23.38
CA LEU A 222 26.35 7.44 23.39
C LEU A 222 27.44 7.22 24.44
N GLY A 223 27.40 6.12 25.19
CA GLY A 223 28.32 5.85 26.30
C GLY A 223 28.05 6.69 27.56
N LYS A 224 26.94 7.42 27.63
CA LYS A 224 26.53 8.22 28.80
C LYS A 224 25.84 7.32 29.85
N THR A 225 26.58 6.35 30.39
CA THR A 225 26.07 5.29 31.26
C THR A 225 25.34 5.81 32.50
N ARG A 226 25.91 6.80 33.19
CA ARG A 226 25.30 7.42 34.38
C ARG A 226 23.93 8.04 34.08
N LEU A 227 23.81 8.68 32.92
CA LEU A 227 22.58 9.36 32.49
C LEU A 227 21.52 8.33 32.07
N ALA A 228 21.95 7.22 31.46
CA ALA A 228 21.06 6.09 31.16
C ALA A 228 20.51 5.44 32.43
N GLU A 229 21.37 5.19 33.43
CA GLU A 229 20.99 4.63 34.72
C GLU A 229 20.00 5.53 35.46
N GLU A 230 20.25 6.84 35.48
CA GLU A 230 19.35 7.81 36.11
C GLU A 230 17.95 7.78 35.50
N HIS A 231 17.83 7.79 34.17
CA HIS A 231 16.54 7.73 33.50
C HIS A 231 15.79 6.42 33.75
N TRP A 232 16.48 5.27 33.68
CA TRP A 232 15.84 3.99 34.01
C TRP A 232 15.44 3.92 35.48
N ARG A 233 16.23 4.48 36.40
CA ARG A 233 15.87 4.53 37.82
C ARG A 233 14.62 5.37 38.06
N ILE A 234 14.51 6.55 37.44
CA ILE A 234 13.30 7.39 37.54
C ILE A 234 12.10 6.63 36.96
N MET A 235 12.25 6.04 35.77
CA MET A 235 11.19 5.26 35.12
C MET A 235 10.70 4.10 36.00
N LEU A 236 11.61 3.31 36.56
CA LEU A 236 11.28 2.17 37.41
C LEU A 236 10.55 2.62 38.68
N ALA A 237 10.97 3.72 39.30
CA ALA A 237 10.27 4.30 40.44
C ALA A 237 8.84 4.75 40.08
N THR A 238 8.65 5.36 38.92
CA THR A 238 7.31 5.75 38.42
C THR A 238 6.41 4.53 38.18
N VAL A 239 6.95 3.46 37.58
CA VAL A 239 6.21 2.21 37.37
C VAL A 239 5.82 1.56 38.71
N GLU A 240 6.72 1.52 39.69
CA GLU A 240 6.44 0.99 41.03
C GLU A 240 5.32 1.77 41.74
N GLN A 241 5.32 3.11 41.61
CA GLN A 241 4.25 3.97 42.14
C GLN A 241 2.90 3.68 41.46
N ALA A 242 2.89 3.51 40.14
CA ALA A 242 1.67 3.19 39.39
C ALA A 242 1.09 1.83 39.82
N GLU A 243 1.94 0.80 39.95
CA GLU A 243 1.56 -0.56 40.37
C GLU A 243 1.06 -0.63 41.83
N THR A 244 1.56 0.24 42.72
CA THR A 244 1.12 0.27 44.13
C THR A 244 -0.16 1.04 44.35
N SER A 245 -0.58 1.88 43.40
CA SER A 245 -1.87 2.56 43.48
C SER A 245 -3.02 1.57 43.24
N ARG A 246 -3.87 1.36 44.25
CA ARG A 246 -5.04 0.44 44.23
C ARG A 246 -6.06 0.77 43.15
N ASN A 247 -6.01 1.99 42.58
CA ASN A 247 -6.85 2.48 41.49
C ASN A 247 -6.36 2.05 40.09
N SER A 248 -5.12 1.58 39.93
CA SER A 248 -4.55 1.22 38.62
C SER A 248 -5.19 -0.03 38.01
N LEU A 249 -5.59 -1.02 38.82
CA LEU A 249 -6.22 -2.26 38.33
C LEU A 249 -7.62 -2.02 37.73
N PHE A 250 -8.41 -1.10 38.30
CA PHE A 250 -9.73 -0.75 37.76
C PHE A 250 -9.64 0.22 36.58
N GLY A 251 -8.70 1.19 36.60
CA GLY A 251 -8.45 2.09 35.47
C GLY A 251 -8.00 1.34 34.21
N ASN A 252 -7.07 0.39 34.35
CA ASN A 252 -6.57 -0.41 33.22
C ASN A 252 -7.63 -1.27 32.52
N MET A 253 -8.73 -1.64 33.20
CA MET A 253 -9.86 -2.34 32.59
C MET A 253 -10.91 -1.39 32.00
N LEU A 254 -11.14 -0.24 32.63
CA LEU A 254 -12.16 0.71 32.22
C LEU A 254 -11.72 1.60 31.06
N ASP A 255 -10.45 1.99 31.00
CA ASP A 255 -9.94 2.90 29.96
C ASP A 255 -10.08 2.33 28.55
N PRO A 256 -9.74 1.06 28.26
CA PRO A 256 -9.96 0.47 26.93
C PRO A 256 -11.45 0.38 26.58
N LEU A 257 -12.31 0.13 27.58
CA LEU A 257 -13.76 0.05 27.41
C LEU A 257 -14.35 1.43 27.10
N MET A 258 -13.97 2.45 27.87
CA MET A 258 -14.42 3.83 27.68
C MET A 258 -13.92 4.42 26.35
N ASP A 259 -12.70 4.09 25.95
CA ASP A 259 -12.15 4.43 24.64
C ASP A 259 -12.95 3.80 23.49
N PHE A 260 -13.39 2.54 23.63
CA PHE A 260 -14.22 1.86 22.65
C PHE A 260 -15.65 2.43 22.52
N TYR A 261 -16.19 2.99 23.61
CA TYR A 261 -17.51 3.64 23.66
C TYR A 261 -17.46 5.17 23.46
N SER A 262 -16.28 5.74 23.24
CA SER A 262 -16.10 7.17 23.02
C SER A 262 -16.76 7.63 21.70
N LYS A 263 -17.22 8.88 21.68
CA LYS A 263 -17.87 9.50 20.50
C LYS A 263 -16.92 9.65 19.29
N ASP A 264 -15.61 9.47 19.48
CA ASP A 264 -14.58 9.59 18.43
C ASP A 264 -13.76 8.31 18.25
N ARG A 265 -14.46 7.17 18.11
CA ARG A 265 -13.87 5.86 17.83
C ARG A 265 -12.85 5.87 16.69
N ALA A 266 -13.04 6.74 15.68
CA ALA A 266 -12.13 6.86 14.54
C ALA A 266 -10.78 7.47 14.95
N ALA A 267 -10.77 8.50 15.80
CA ALA A 267 -9.56 9.05 16.40
C ALA A 267 -8.84 8.01 17.26
N THR A 268 -9.56 7.34 18.16
CA THR A 268 -9.01 6.34 19.08
C THR A 268 -8.36 5.17 18.34
N LEU A 269 -9.01 4.61 17.32
CA LEU A 269 -8.44 3.54 16.49
C LEU A 269 -7.18 4.02 15.74
N CYS A 270 -7.18 5.26 15.28
CA CYS A 270 -6.02 5.85 14.62
C CYS A 270 -4.86 6.00 15.60
N LEU A 271 -5.11 6.51 16.82
CA LEU A 271 -4.11 6.67 17.86
C LEU A 271 -3.57 5.31 18.32
N HIS A 272 -4.42 4.31 18.52
CA HIS A 272 -3.99 2.95 18.85
C HIS A 272 -3.07 2.37 17.76
N LYS A 273 -3.39 2.60 16.48
CA LYS A 273 -2.51 2.18 15.37
C LYS A 273 -1.18 2.94 15.41
N VAL A 274 -1.18 4.24 15.70
CA VAL A 274 0.05 5.02 15.89
C VAL A 274 0.89 4.44 17.01
N ARG A 275 0.30 4.18 18.18
CA ARG A 275 1.01 3.63 19.33
C ARG A 275 1.60 2.24 19.06
N SER A 276 0.84 1.39 18.36
CA SER A 276 1.31 0.09 17.90
C SER A 276 2.50 0.20 16.95
N VAL A 277 2.42 1.08 15.94
CA VAL A 277 3.51 1.28 14.98
C VAL A 277 4.72 1.92 15.64
N CYS A 278 4.55 2.82 16.61
CA CYS A 278 5.66 3.48 17.30
C CYS A 278 6.30 2.57 18.37
N GLY A 279 5.54 1.61 18.91
CA GLY A 279 5.95 0.76 20.03
C GLY A 279 5.61 1.34 21.40
N THR A 280 4.93 2.48 21.44
CA THR A 280 4.54 3.22 22.65
C THR A 280 3.31 2.62 23.34
N ALA A 281 2.60 1.67 22.70
CA ALA A 281 1.53 0.87 23.33
C ALA A 281 2.05 -0.20 24.30
N MET A 282 3.35 -0.20 24.64
CA MET A 282 3.96 -1.22 25.47
C MET A 282 3.44 -1.15 26.92
N PRO A 283 2.94 -2.25 27.49
CA PRO A 283 2.52 -2.28 28.90
C PRO A 283 3.69 -1.94 29.84
N LEU A 284 3.41 -1.22 30.93
CA LEU A 284 4.44 -0.80 31.91
C LEU A 284 5.27 -1.98 32.44
N ARG A 285 4.64 -3.14 32.65
CA ARG A 285 5.34 -4.37 33.05
C ARG A 285 6.40 -4.80 32.03
N GLN A 286 6.03 -4.82 30.74
CA GLN A 286 6.95 -5.19 29.67
C GLN A 286 8.09 -4.17 29.53
N LEU A 287 7.77 -2.88 29.69
CA LEU A 287 8.75 -1.79 29.66
C LEU A 287 9.77 -1.91 30.81
N ARG A 288 9.30 -2.24 32.03
CA ARG A 288 10.12 -2.56 33.20
C ARG A 288 11.04 -3.74 32.94
N GLU A 289 10.50 -4.84 32.42
CA GLU A 289 11.27 -6.04 32.10
C GLU A 289 12.36 -5.76 31.04
N GLU A 290 12.05 -4.96 30.02
CA GLU A 290 13.03 -4.55 29.00
C GLU A 290 14.13 -3.67 29.59
N ALA A 291 13.79 -2.68 30.43
CA ALA A 291 14.78 -1.84 31.10
C ALA A 291 15.72 -2.67 31.99
N ILE A 292 15.19 -3.57 32.82
CA ILE A 292 16.01 -4.46 33.66
C ILE A 292 16.93 -5.32 32.80
N ARG A 293 16.43 -5.87 31.69
CA ARG A 293 17.21 -6.70 30.78
C ARG A 293 18.38 -5.92 30.17
N GLU A 294 18.14 -4.69 29.72
CA GLU A 294 19.18 -3.83 29.15
C GLU A 294 20.20 -3.41 30.22
N MET A 295 19.75 -3.03 31.42
CA MET A 295 20.63 -2.72 32.54
C MET A 295 21.56 -3.90 32.90
N ARG A 296 21.03 -5.13 32.95
CA ARG A 296 21.85 -6.35 33.16
C ARG A 296 22.87 -6.55 32.06
N ARG A 297 22.46 -6.44 30.79
CA ARG A 297 23.34 -6.63 29.64
C ARG A 297 24.48 -5.61 29.59
N SER A 298 24.22 -4.40 30.07
CA SER A 298 25.21 -3.32 30.12
C SER A 298 25.98 -3.23 31.43
N GLY A 299 25.75 -4.13 32.38
CA GLY A 299 26.43 -4.15 33.69
C GLY A 299 26.09 -2.97 34.59
N LEU A 300 24.92 -2.34 34.40
CA LEU A 300 24.46 -1.21 35.22
C LEU A 300 23.80 -1.70 36.52
N ALA A 301 23.90 -0.88 37.57
CA ALA A 301 23.31 -1.20 38.86
C ALA A 301 21.78 -1.16 38.77
N ILE A 302 21.13 -2.25 39.22
CA ILE A 302 19.68 -2.33 39.28
C ILE A 302 19.24 -1.88 40.68
N PRO A 303 18.24 -0.99 40.79
CA PRO A 303 17.77 -0.53 42.10
C PRO A 303 17.30 -1.72 42.97
N PRO A 304 17.67 -1.77 44.26
CA PRO A 304 17.26 -2.84 45.17
C PRO A 304 15.74 -3.03 45.26
N SER A 305 14.96 -1.94 45.17
CA SER A 305 13.48 -1.95 45.22
C SER A 305 12.84 -2.82 44.14
N VAL A 306 13.55 -3.05 43.03
CA VAL A 306 13.07 -3.83 41.89
C VAL A 306 13.16 -5.34 42.17
N PHE A 307 14.09 -5.77 43.02
CA PHE A 307 14.34 -7.19 43.32
C PHE A 307 13.33 -7.78 44.31
N ASP A 308 12.86 -7.00 45.29
CA ASP A 308 11.99 -7.46 46.38
C ASP A 308 10.65 -8.06 45.91
N ARG A 309 10.17 -7.71 44.71
CA ARG A 309 8.94 -8.28 44.14
C ARG A 309 9.16 -9.37 43.10
N SER A 310 10.34 -9.43 42.46
CA SER A 310 10.62 -10.47 41.45
C SER A 310 10.84 -11.86 42.06
N LEU A 311 11.22 -11.91 43.34
CA LEU A 311 11.41 -13.16 44.10
C LEU A 311 10.13 -13.70 44.76
N GLN A 312 9.01 -12.97 44.72
CA GLN A 312 7.74 -13.42 45.30
C GLN A 312 6.82 -14.16 44.31
N LEU A 313 7.28 -14.43 43.07
CA LEU A 313 6.49 -15.12 42.04
C LEU A 313 7.04 -16.50 41.63
N ASP A 314 8.06 -17.03 42.31
CA ASP A 314 8.50 -18.40 42.13
C ASP A 314 8.53 -19.14 43.48
N PHE A 315 7.90 -20.32 43.50
CA PHE A 315 7.71 -21.28 44.60
C PHE A 315 6.61 -20.92 45.62
N GLY A 316 5.38 -21.28 45.26
CA GLY A 316 4.50 -21.86 46.27
C GLY A 316 5.21 -23.06 46.89
N GLU A 317 5.36 -23.06 48.21
CA GLU A 317 5.80 -24.23 48.97
C GLU A 317 4.97 -25.44 48.52
N PRO A 318 5.59 -26.61 48.25
CA PRO A 318 4.82 -27.82 48.01
C PRO A 318 4.01 -28.10 49.28
N GLN A 319 2.68 -28.06 49.16
CA GLN A 319 1.81 -28.52 50.23
C GLN A 319 2.18 -29.98 50.55
N PRO A 320 2.29 -30.35 51.84
CA PRO A 320 2.58 -31.72 52.22
C PRO A 320 1.47 -32.64 51.70
N GLU A 321 1.90 -33.75 51.11
CA GLU A 321 1.06 -34.83 50.58
C GLU A 321 -0.02 -35.19 51.61
N ALA A 322 -1.27 -34.87 51.28
CA ALA A 322 -2.41 -35.30 52.06
C ALA A 322 -2.65 -36.78 51.77
N GLU A 323 -2.60 -37.56 52.86
CA GLU A 323 -2.80 -39.00 52.90
C GLU A 323 -4.09 -39.45 52.18
N ASP A 324 -3.89 -40.53 51.43
CA ASP A 324 -4.83 -41.37 50.74
C ASP A 324 -6.03 -41.78 51.64
N LYS A 325 -7.25 -41.46 51.21
CA LYS A 325 -8.47 -42.12 51.72
C LYS A 325 -9.47 -42.35 50.59
N PRO A 326 -10.17 -43.51 50.64
CA PRO A 326 -10.68 -44.20 49.45
C PRO A 326 -12.00 -43.63 48.93
N GLU A 327 -12.19 -43.85 47.64
CA GLU A 327 -13.38 -43.58 46.82
C GLU A 327 -14.69 -44.12 47.43
N PRO A 328 -15.82 -43.46 47.16
CA PRO A 328 -17.10 -44.12 47.00
C PRO A 328 -17.51 -44.18 45.51
N GLU A 329 -17.97 -45.37 45.15
CA GLU A 329 -18.44 -45.83 43.85
C GLU A 329 -19.57 -44.98 43.24
N ASP A 330 -19.52 -44.93 41.91
CA ASP A 330 -20.57 -44.85 40.88
C ASP A 330 -21.96 -44.32 41.25
N ASP A 331 -22.43 -43.33 40.47
CA ASP A 331 -23.70 -43.49 39.75
C ASP A 331 -23.84 -42.50 38.56
N GLU A 332 -24.15 -43.11 37.42
CA GLU A 332 -24.90 -42.60 36.25
C GLU A 332 -24.39 -41.39 35.44
N ALA A 333 -23.83 -41.72 34.27
CA ALA A 333 -23.92 -40.89 33.07
C ALA A 333 -25.38 -40.83 32.55
N PRO A 334 -25.78 -39.75 31.84
CA PRO A 334 -25.76 -39.92 30.38
C PRO A 334 -25.35 -38.69 29.55
N ALA A 335 -24.64 -38.99 28.47
CA ALA A 335 -24.66 -38.43 27.12
C ALA A 335 -24.99 -36.92 26.93
N LYS A 336 -23.97 -36.15 26.51
CA LYS A 336 -24.17 -34.89 25.77
C LYS A 336 -23.90 -35.10 24.27
N PRO A 337 -24.81 -34.65 23.37
CA PRO A 337 -24.60 -34.76 21.94
C PRO A 337 -23.69 -33.65 21.41
N SER A 338 -22.86 -34.01 20.43
CA SER A 338 -22.02 -33.13 19.64
C SER A 338 -22.84 -32.00 18.99
N LYS A 339 -22.45 -30.73 19.20
CA LYS A 339 -22.91 -29.63 18.36
C LYS A 339 -21.84 -29.24 17.36
N LYS A 340 -22.21 -29.41 16.09
CA LYS A 340 -21.52 -28.96 14.88
C LYS A 340 -21.23 -27.46 14.96
N VAL A 341 -19.99 -27.10 14.63
CA VAL A 341 -19.58 -25.74 14.28
C VAL A 341 -20.14 -25.43 12.90
N VAL A 342 -21.04 -24.45 12.83
CA VAL A 342 -21.43 -23.79 11.57
C VAL A 342 -20.53 -22.57 11.43
N ILE A 343 -19.68 -22.58 10.41
CA ILE A 343 -18.90 -21.43 9.97
C ILE A 343 -19.80 -20.66 8.99
N GLU A 344 -20.39 -19.56 9.44
CA GLU A 344 -20.94 -18.55 8.52
C GLU A 344 -19.92 -17.43 8.36
N ARG A 345 -19.49 -17.28 7.09
CA ARG A 345 -18.68 -16.17 6.59
C ARG A 345 -19.57 -14.93 6.46
N PHE A 346 -19.14 -13.82 7.02
CA PHE A 346 -19.32 -12.48 6.44
C PHE A 346 -18.06 -11.66 6.67
#